data_AF-A0A218V7G3-F1
#
_entry.id   AF-A0A218V7G3-F1
#
_cell.length_a   1.000
_cell.length_b   1.000
_cell.length_c   1.000
_cell.angle_alpha   90.00
_cell.angle_beta   90.00
_cell.angle_gamma   90.00
#
_symmetry.space_group_name_H-M   'P 1'
#
loop_
_entity.id
_entity.type
_entity.pdbx_description
1 polymer ?
#
loop_
_entity_poly.entity_id
_entity_poly.type
_entity_poly.pdbx_seq_one_letter_code
_entity_poly.pdbx_strand_id
1 'polypeptide(L)'
;MWLFLRLDGIGEFEHPQHPNMMVRDESKEIWSGGGLTMEYLEPQMCWKINFDGLLRKGPYRQQWSEEEGELVPVKFSLHWENSTDVFNFNVDNNPSTFARALAQEPWTIELFQRVKKQREQHFRHEQWGRSVGEIEIENCGKTELSLKGIRSHSYGVRNWAEIYRYVMILAHFEDGTAAHLTVINMPATTTHLTVGYVFFPDGRKAGIEWSNASLAQLAEDGLIQDEYGVSFTAGGKSFDVSAALDKQNCPVVYNGLTGSGVFHECIADFQLNGLTPGWGLVEFYYRDEAAQPVPNLQLGSKADPATAASPL
;
A
#
# COMPACT_ATOMS: atom_id res chain seq x y z
N MET A 1 9.23 -6.98 -1.98
CA MET A 1 8.09 -7.17 -2.89
C MET A 1 6.95 -7.75 -2.09
N TRP A 2 5.76 -7.15 -2.23
CA TRP A 2 4.50 -7.70 -1.71
C TRP A 2 3.63 -8.05 -2.91
N LEU A 3 3.21 -9.31 -3.00
CA LEU A 3 2.27 -9.75 -4.01
C LEU A 3 1.27 -10.70 -3.34
N PHE A 4 0.02 -10.26 -3.36
CA PHE A 4 -1.15 -10.98 -2.89
C PHE A 4 -2.19 -10.93 -4.00
N LEU A 5 -2.87 -12.04 -4.21
CA LEU A 5 -3.89 -12.18 -5.23
C LEU A 5 -5.07 -12.94 -4.63
N ARG A 6 -6.27 -12.53 -4.99
CA ARG A 6 -7.50 -13.26 -4.73
C ARG A 6 -8.28 -13.33 -6.03
N LEU A 7 -8.75 -14.52 -6.36
CA LEU A 7 -9.60 -14.76 -7.52
C LEU A 7 -10.87 -15.45 -7.06
N ASP A 8 -12.01 -14.84 -7.37
CA ASP A 8 -13.32 -15.34 -6.97
C ASP A 8 -13.56 -16.76 -7.52
N GLY A 9 -13.95 -17.66 -6.63
CA GLY A 9 -14.19 -19.08 -6.95
C GLY A 9 -12.92 -19.92 -7.16
N ILE A 10 -11.73 -19.33 -7.14
CA ILE A 10 -10.45 -20.04 -7.31
C ILE A 10 -9.66 -20.09 -5.99
N GLY A 11 -9.53 -18.95 -5.30
CA GLY A 11 -8.88 -18.86 -3.99
C GLY A 11 -7.86 -17.73 -3.89
N GLU A 12 -7.10 -17.76 -2.79
CA GLU A 12 -6.08 -16.79 -2.43
C GLU A 12 -4.67 -17.31 -2.73
N PHE A 13 -3.79 -16.37 -3.10
CA PHE A 13 -2.41 -16.64 -3.46
C PHE A 13 -1.49 -15.55 -2.92
N GLU A 14 -0.34 -15.95 -2.39
CA GLU A 14 0.69 -15.02 -1.92
C GLU A 14 2.07 -15.42 -2.46
N HIS A 15 2.97 -14.44 -2.60
CA HIS A 15 4.33 -14.74 -3.03
C HIS A 15 5.04 -15.66 -2.02
N PRO A 16 5.73 -16.73 -2.47
CA PRO A 16 6.33 -17.72 -1.57
C PRO A 16 7.42 -17.14 -0.66
N GLN A 17 8.02 -16.02 -1.04
CA GLN A 17 9.04 -15.40 -0.19
C GLN A 17 8.45 -14.74 1.06
N HIS A 18 7.15 -14.45 1.10
CA HIS A 18 6.51 -13.91 2.30
C HIS A 18 6.75 -14.82 3.53
N PRO A 19 7.01 -14.23 4.71
CA PRO A 19 7.00 -12.80 5.03
C PRO A 19 8.33 -12.08 4.73
N ASN A 20 9.32 -12.75 4.14
CA ASN A 20 10.55 -12.10 3.70
C ASN A 20 10.30 -11.31 2.41
N MET A 21 10.49 -9.99 2.47
CA MET A 21 10.07 -9.09 1.40
C MET A 21 11.25 -8.58 0.56
N MET A 22 12.43 -9.19 0.72
CA MET A 22 13.64 -8.78 0.03
C MET A 22 13.81 -9.57 -1.27
N VAL A 23 13.49 -8.93 -2.39
CA VAL A 23 13.88 -9.42 -3.72
C VAL A 23 15.11 -8.66 -4.21
N ARG A 24 15.96 -9.32 -4.99
CA ARG A 24 17.04 -8.63 -5.71
C ARG A 24 16.47 -8.07 -7.00
N ASP A 25 16.88 -6.86 -7.34
CA ASP A 25 16.60 -6.32 -8.67
C ASP A 25 17.41 -7.12 -9.70
N GLU A 26 16.72 -7.63 -10.70
CA GLU A 26 17.25 -8.46 -11.77
C GLU A 26 17.57 -7.65 -13.03
N SER A 27 17.21 -6.36 -13.08
CA SER A 27 17.38 -5.51 -14.25
C SER A 27 17.92 -4.11 -13.90
N LYS A 28 18.35 -3.37 -14.93
CA LYS A 28 18.83 -1.98 -14.81
C LYS A 28 17.90 -0.96 -15.45
N GLU A 29 17.01 -1.39 -16.35
CA GLU A 29 16.19 -0.50 -17.20
C GLU A 29 14.71 -0.55 -16.84
N ILE A 30 14.24 -1.71 -16.40
CA ILE A 30 12.89 -1.95 -15.87
C ILE A 30 13.03 -2.48 -14.46
N TRP A 31 12.03 -2.27 -13.61
CA TRP A 31 12.07 -2.92 -12.30
C TRP A 31 11.68 -4.40 -12.49
N SER A 32 12.54 -5.32 -12.07
CA SER A 32 12.27 -6.76 -12.11
C SER A 32 12.78 -7.43 -10.83
N GLY A 33 11.98 -8.31 -10.23
CA GLY A 33 12.45 -9.12 -9.11
C GLY A 33 11.38 -10.07 -8.60
N GLY A 34 11.79 -11.29 -8.24
CA GLY A 34 10.87 -12.30 -7.72
C GLY A 34 9.76 -12.69 -8.72
N GLY A 35 10.08 -12.68 -10.01
CA GLY A 35 9.13 -12.99 -11.08
C GLY A 35 8.20 -11.84 -11.47
N LEU A 36 8.19 -10.71 -10.76
CA LEU A 36 7.40 -9.52 -11.10
C LEU A 36 8.24 -8.53 -11.91
N THR A 37 7.67 -7.99 -12.99
CA THR A 37 8.28 -6.96 -13.82
C THR A 37 7.33 -5.79 -13.98
N MET A 38 7.83 -4.56 -13.82
CA MET A 38 7.09 -3.32 -14.03
C MET A 38 7.84 -2.40 -15.01
N GLU A 39 7.17 -2.08 -16.11
CA GLU A 39 7.68 -1.22 -17.18
C GLU A 39 6.70 -0.07 -17.41
N TYR A 40 7.19 1.17 -17.46
CA TYR A 40 6.34 2.28 -17.90
C TYR A 40 6.35 2.35 -19.43
N LEU A 41 5.17 2.42 -20.04
CA LEU A 41 5.02 2.64 -21.48
C LEU A 41 4.89 4.13 -21.77
N GLU A 42 4.10 4.82 -20.95
CA GLU A 42 3.98 6.27 -20.93
C GLU A 42 4.09 6.73 -19.48
N PRO A 43 5.03 7.64 -19.14
CA PRO A 43 5.24 8.07 -17.77
C PRO A 43 3.93 8.52 -17.11
N GLN A 44 3.63 7.97 -15.93
CA GLN A 44 2.42 8.23 -15.14
C GLN A 44 1.08 7.81 -15.78
N MET A 45 1.04 7.46 -17.06
CA MET A 45 -0.20 7.18 -17.79
C MET A 45 -0.41 5.68 -18.00
N CYS A 46 0.63 4.98 -18.45
CA CYS A 46 0.51 3.58 -18.89
C CYS A 46 1.67 2.74 -18.38
N TRP A 47 1.35 1.59 -17.79
CA TRP A 47 2.36 0.63 -17.28
C TRP A 47 2.02 -0.78 -17.72
N LYS A 48 3.05 -1.55 -18.01
CA LYS A 48 2.95 -2.99 -18.21
C LYS A 48 3.47 -3.70 -16.97
N ILE A 49 2.63 -4.53 -16.37
CA ILE A 49 2.92 -5.29 -15.16
C ILE A 49 2.82 -6.77 -15.52
N ASN A 50 3.91 -7.52 -15.36
CA ASN A 50 3.93 -8.95 -15.66
C ASN A 50 4.40 -9.72 -14.44
N PHE A 51 3.84 -10.90 -14.24
CA PHE A 51 4.36 -11.88 -13.31
C PHE A 51 4.50 -13.23 -14.00
N ASP A 52 5.60 -13.92 -13.76
CA ASP A 52 5.84 -15.29 -14.18
C ASP A 52 6.63 -15.99 -13.06
N GLY A 53 5.96 -16.86 -12.30
CA GLY A 53 6.55 -17.47 -11.13
C GLY A 53 5.61 -18.40 -10.38
N LEU A 54 6.04 -18.81 -9.19
CA LEU A 54 5.25 -19.63 -8.28
C LEU A 54 4.54 -18.72 -7.26
N LEU A 55 3.27 -18.99 -6.98
CA LEU A 55 2.57 -18.43 -5.84
C LEU A 55 2.14 -19.54 -4.89
N ARG A 56 2.14 -19.23 -3.60
CA ARG A 56 1.65 -20.11 -2.55
C ARG A 56 0.13 -19.98 -2.49
N LYS A 57 -0.58 -21.08 -2.60
CA LYS A 57 -2.04 -21.16 -2.55
C LYS A 57 -2.52 -21.35 -1.11
N GLY A 58 -3.63 -20.68 -0.78
CA GLY A 58 -4.29 -20.75 0.51
C GLY A 58 -4.43 -19.39 1.17
N PRO A 59 -5.09 -19.34 2.35
CA PRO A 59 -5.35 -18.09 3.05
C PRO A 59 -4.05 -17.35 3.37
N TYR A 60 -4.10 -16.01 3.34
CA TYR A 60 -2.94 -15.18 3.64
C TYR A 60 -2.41 -15.45 5.04
N ARG A 61 -1.09 -15.61 5.14
CA ARG A 61 -0.46 -15.88 6.42
C ARG A 61 -0.53 -14.68 7.34
N GLN A 62 -1.10 -14.91 8.50
CA GLN A 62 -1.15 -13.93 9.59
C GLN A 62 0.10 -14.00 10.48
N GLN A 63 0.81 -15.13 10.46
CA GLN A 63 2.03 -15.39 11.23
C GLN A 63 3.00 -16.23 10.41
N TRP A 64 4.30 -16.10 10.71
CA TRP A 64 5.31 -16.92 10.08
C TRP A 64 5.19 -18.39 10.49
N SER A 65 5.31 -19.30 9.52
CA SER A 65 5.44 -20.73 9.74
C SER A 65 6.43 -21.35 8.75
N GLU A 66 7.07 -22.46 9.16
CA GLU A 66 8.00 -23.22 8.32
C GLU A 66 7.31 -24.01 7.20
N GLU A 67 5.99 -24.21 7.28
CA GLU A 67 5.25 -24.91 6.23
C GLU A 67 5.38 -24.14 4.91
N GLU A 68 5.65 -24.81 3.80
CA GLU A 68 5.73 -24.14 2.49
C GLU A 68 4.35 -23.98 1.83
N GLY A 69 3.37 -24.82 2.18
CA GLY A 69 2.08 -24.83 1.50
C GLY A 69 2.18 -25.32 0.04
N GLU A 70 1.06 -25.30 -0.67
CA GLU A 70 0.99 -25.67 -2.09
C GLU A 70 1.52 -24.51 -2.94
N LEU A 71 2.53 -24.75 -3.76
CA LEU A 71 3.03 -23.78 -4.74
C LEU A 71 2.43 -24.10 -6.11
N VAL A 72 1.86 -23.09 -6.76
CA VAL A 72 1.28 -23.21 -8.10
C VAL A 72 1.93 -22.23 -9.07
N PRO A 73 2.23 -22.65 -10.31
CA PRO A 73 2.63 -21.74 -11.37
C PRO A 73 1.52 -20.73 -11.68
N VAL A 74 1.88 -19.45 -11.68
CA VAL A 74 1.00 -18.34 -12.02
C VAL A 74 1.71 -17.42 -12.99
N LYS A 75 0.99 -17.03 -14.03
CA LYS A 75 1.43 -16.02 -14.98
C LYS A 75 0.35 -14.98 -15.17
N PHE A 76 0.69 -13.70 -15.08
CA PHE A 76 -0.23 -12.65 -15.50
C PHE A 76 0.47 -11.56 -16.28
N SER A 77 -0.28 -10.90 -17.16
CA SER A 77 0.15 -9.70 -17.88
C SER A 77 -0.98 -8.70 -17.82
N LEU A 78 -0.72 -7.56 -17.19
CA LEU A 78 -1.69 -6.50 -16.94
C LEU A 78 -1.17 -5.19 -17.54
N HIS A 79 -2.07 -4.47 -18.20
CA HIS A 79 -1.87 -3.10 -18.66
C HIS A 79 -2.62 -2.18 -17.69
N TRP A 80 -1.87 -1.37 -16.96
CA TRP A 80 -2.44 -0.32 -16.12
C TRP A 80 -2.57 0.97 -16.93
N GLU A 81 -3.73 1.62 -16.80
CA GLU A 81 -4.03 2.93 -17.35
C GLU A 81 -4.56 3.84 -16.23
N ASN A 82 -4.08 5.08 -16.16
CA ASN A 82 -4.59 6.05 -15.20
C ASN A 82 -5.99 6.54 -15.60
N SER A 83 -6.77 6.92 -14.59
CA SER A 83 -8.10 7.52 -14.74
C SER A 83 -8.21 8.88 -14.06
N THR A 84 -7.24 9.24 -13.22
CA THR A 84 -7.17 10.54 -12.55
C THR A 84 -5.89 11.29 -12.91
N ASP A 85 -5.91 12.60 -12.66
CA ASP A 85 -4.69 13.39 -12.53
C ASP A 85 -3.81 12.86 -11.38
N VAL A 86 -2.56 13.28 -11.34
CA VAL A 86 -1.61 12.92 -10.29
C VAL A 86 -1.90 13.74 -9.03
N PHE A 87 -2.14 13.12 -7.90
CA PHE A 87 -2.10 13.82 -6.61
C PHE A 87 -0.68 13.77 -6.05
N ASN A 88 -0.02 14.92 -5.96
CA ASN A 88 1.33 15.07 -5.41
C ASN A 88 1.25 15.61 -3.97
N PHE A 89 1.66 14.79 -3.01
CA PHE A 89 1.54 15.12 -1.58
C PHE A 89 2.38 16.34 -1.17
N ASN A 90 3.37 16.75 -1.97
CA ASN A 90 4.21 17.88 -1.63
C ASN A 90 3.60 19.24 -2.06
N VAL A 91 2.59 19.23 -2.94
CA VAL A 91 2.00 20.47 -3.51
C VAL A 91 0.47 20.51 -3.50
N ASP A 92 -0.22 19.37 -3.58
CA ASP A 92 -1.68 19.31 -3.72
C ASP A 92 -2.42 19.16 -2.38
N ASN A 93 -1.69 18.90 -1.28
CA ASN A 93 -2.30 18.83 0.04
C ASN A 93 -2.88 20.19 0.47
N ASN A 94 -3.96 20.15 1.24
CA ASN A 94 -4.51 21.35 1.82
C ASN A 94 -3.62 21.85 2.98
N PRO A 95 -3.20 23.13 3.00
CA PRO A 95 -2.32 23.63 4.06
C PRO A 95 -2.96 23.63 5.45
N SER A 96 -4.29 23.61 5.54
CA SER A 96 -5.00 23.64 6.82
C SER A 96 -4.72 22.43 7.71
N THR A 97 -4.48 21.25 7.13
CA THR A 97 -4.17 20.05 7.91
C THR A 97 -2.78 20.11 8.54
N PHE A 98 -1.78 20.57 7.79
CA PHE A 98 -0.44 20.82 8.33
C PHE A 98 -0.43 21.93 9.37
N ALA A 99 -1.15 23.04 9.12
CA ALA A 99 -1.26 24.12 10.09
C ALA A 99 -1.87 23.64 11.41
N ARG A 100 -2.91 22.80 11.35
CA ARG A 100 -3.54 22.19 12.51
C ARG A 100 -2.59 21.23 13.24
N ALA A 101 -1.91 20.36 12.52
CA ALA A 101 -0.95 19.41 13.10
C ALA A 101 0.19 20.14 13.80
N LEU A 102 0.84 21.08 13.12
CA LEU A 102 1.98 21.84 13.68
C LEU A 102 1.57 22.76 14.84
N ALA A 103 0.33 23.25 14.88
CA ALA A 103 -0.16 24.05 16.00
C ALA A 103 -0.32 23.25 17.30
N GLN A 104 -0.36 21.92 17.23
CA GLN A 104 -0.45 21.03 18.38
C GLN A 104 0.92 20.63 18.94
N GLU A 105 2.00 20.92 18.22
CA GLU A 105 3.36 20.53 18.59
C GLU A 105 4.10 21.63 19.36
N PRO A 106 5.07 21.29 20.24
CA PRO A 106 5.99 22.26 20.81
C PRO A 106 6.87 22.89 19.73
N TRP A 107 6.77 24.21 19.57
CA TRP A 107 7.57 24.91 18.56
C TRP A 107 9.02 25.06 18.99
N THR A 108 9.89 24.34 18.30
CA THR A 108 11.34 24.37 18.50
C THR A 108 12.05 24.54 17.17
N ILE A 109 13.29 25.06 17.20
CA ILE A 109 14.14 25.13 16.00
C ILE A 109 14.32 23.73 15.39
N GLU A 110 14.50 22.72 16.24
CA GLU A 110 14.66 21.34 15.84
C GLU A 110 13.43 20.80 15.08
N LEU A 111 12.22 21.07 15.58
CA LEU A 111 10.97 20.71 14.89
C LEU A 111 10.96 21.27 13.47
N PHE A 112 11.20 22.58 13.31
CA PHE A 112 11.17 23.22 11.99
C PHE A 112 12.27 22.70 11.05
N GLN A 113 13.45 22.37 11.58
CA GLN A 113 14.51 21.74 10.81
C GLN A 113 14.11 20.33 10.33
N ARG A 114 13.48 19.52 11.19
CA ARG A 114 12.99 18.18 10.84
C ARG A 114 11.88 18.23 9.80
N VAL A 115 10.89 19.11 9.97
CA VAL A 115 9.81 19.32 9.00
C VAL A 115 10.36 19.73 7.63
N LYS A 116 11.32 20.67 7.60
CA LYS A 116 11.98 21.09 6.37
C LYS A 116 12.72 19.93 5.71
N LYS A 117 13.54 19.21 6.46
CA LYS A 117 14.31 18.05 5.97
C LYS A 117 13.38 16.98 5.39
N GLN A 118 12.29 16.66 6.07
CA GLN A 118 11.32 15.68 5.59
C GLN A 118 10.72 16.07 4.24
N ARG A 119 10.29 17.33 4.09
CA ARG A 119 9.74 17.86 2.84
C ARG A 119 10.73 17.79 1.67
N GLU A 120 12.02 17.98 1.94
CA GLU A 120 13.07 18.01 0.91
C GLU A 120 13.53 16.60 0.50
N GLN A 121 13.32 15.60 1.36
CA GLN A 121 13.87 14.26 1.19
C GLN A 121 12.86 13.20 0.78
N HIS A 122 11.56 13.42 1.01
CA HIS A 122 10.53 12.44 0.75
C HIS A 122 9.47 12.96 -0.23
N PHE A 123 9.17 12.14 -1.23
CA PHE A 123 8.19 12.45 -2.27
C PHE A 123 7.22 11.28 -2.43
N ARG A 124 5.94 11.63 -2.60
CA ARG A 124 4.87 10.67 -2.82
C ARG A 124 3.85 11.24 -3.78
N HIS A 125 3.42 10.43 -4.73
CA HIS A 125 2.30 10.76 -5.59
C HIS A 125 1.44 9.55 -5.90
N GLU A 126 0.18 9.81 -6.21
CA GLU A 126 -0.84 8.79 -6.41
C GLU A 126 -1.75 9.10 -7.57
N GLN A 127 -2.22 8.03 -8.21
CA GLN A 127 -3.20 8.06 -9.29
C GLN A 127 -4.11 6.85 -9.17
N TRP A 128 -5.41 7.04 -9.42
CA TRP A 128 -6.34 5.94 -9.58
C TRP A 128 -6.42 5.54 -11.04
N GLY A 129 -6.65 4.26 -11.28
CA GLY A 129 -6.64 3.70 -12.62
C GLY A 129 -7.22 2.30 -12.67
N ARG A 130 -6.97 1.62 -13.78
CA ARG A 130 -7.43 0.26 -14.01
C ARG A 130 -6.32 -0.58 -14.63
N SER A 131 -6.15 -1.79 -14.12
CA SER A 131 -5.30 -2.83 -14.68
C SER A 131 -6.16 -3.83 -15.44
N VAL A 132 -5.91 -4.02 -16.73
CA VAL A 132 -6.63 -4.99 -17.58
C VAL A 132 -5.66 -5.98 -18.18
N GLY A 133 -6.04 -7.25 -18.23
CA GLY A 133 -5.24 -8.25 -18.92
C GLY A 133 -5.67 -9.66 -18.58
N GLU A 134 -4.71 -10.59 -18.54
CA GLU A 134 -4.99 -12.01 -18.34
C GLU A 134 -4.14 -12.57 -17.21
N ILE A 135 -4.71 -13.55 -16.51
CA ILE A 135 -4.02 -14.42 -15.57
C ILE A 135 -4.21 -15.89 -15.97
N GLU A 136 -3.16 -16.66 -15.84
CA GLU A 136 -3.12 -18.10 -16.03
C GLU A 136 -2.63 -18.74 -14.73
N ILE A 137 -3.42 -19.67 -14.20
CA ILE A 137 -3.04 -20.49 -13.04
C ILE A 137 -3.05 -21.94 -13.48
N GLU A 138 -1.99 -22.66 -13.09
CA GLU A 138 -1.89 -24.09 -13.40
C GLU A 138 -3.16 -24.83 -12.95
N ASN A 139 -3.71 -25.65 -13.84
CA ASN A 139 -4.94 -26.43 -13.63
C ASN A 139 -6.24 -25.62 -13.46
N CYS A 140 -6.20 -24.28 -13.53
CA CYS A 140 -7.40 -23.42 -13.55
C CYS A 140 -7.62 -22.74 -14.91
N GLY A 141 -6.59 -22.70 -15.77
CA GLY A 141 -6.67 -22.10 -17.10
C GLY A 141 -6.50 -20.59 -17.08
N LYS A 142 -6.90 -19.94 -18.18
CA LYS A 142 -6.77 -18.49 -18.38
C LYS A 142 -8.06 -17.77 -18.01
N THR A 143 -7.92 -16.64 -17.32
CA THR A 143 -9.01 -15.76 -16.90
C THR A 143 -8.65 -14.31 -17.24
N GLU A 144 -9.60 -13.56 -17.78
CA GLU A 144 -9.44 -12.11 -17.98
C GLU A 144 -9.62 -11.36 -16.65
N LEU A 145 -8.79 -10.37 -16.40
CA LEU A 145 -8.83 -9.49 -15.24
C LEU A 145 -9.12 -8.05 -15.64
N SER A 146 -9.97 -7.39 -14.87
CA SER A 146 -10.20 -5.94 -14.94
C SER A 146 -10.28 -5.37 -13.53
N LEU A 147 -9.13 -4.94 -13.01
CA LEU A 147 -8.95 -4.51 -11.63
C LEU A 147 -8.90 -2.99 -11.56
N LYS A 148 -9.78 -2.36 -10.77
CA LYS A 148 -9.71 -0.92 -10.48
C LYS A 148 -8.93 -0.72 -9.20
N GLY A 149 -8.03 0.24 -9.19
CA GLY A 149 -7.20 0.47 -8.01
C GLY A 149 -6.30 1.69 -8.14
N ILE A 150 -5.33 1.73 -7.24
CA ILE A 150 -4.43 2.86 -7.08
C ILE A 150 -2.99 2.48 -7.41
N ARG A 151 -2.26 3.41 -8.03
CA ARG A 151 -0.82 3.37 -8.14
C ARG A 151 -0.23 4.41 -7.20
N SER A 152 0.48 3.95 -6.18
CA SER A 152 1.22 4.81 -5.26
C SER A 152 2.71 4.71 -5.54
N HIS A 153 3.38 5.86 -5.73
CA HIS A 153 4.83 5.89 -5.93
C HIS A 153 5.46 6.82 -4.89
N SER A 154 6.34 6.23 -4.07
CA SER A 154 7.09 6.91 -3.03
C SER A 154 8.58 6.77 -3.31
N TYR A 155 9.34 7.86 -3.23
CA TYR A 155 10.79 7.85 -3.44
C TYR A 155 11.49 8.88 -2.54
N GLY A 156 12.82 8.79 -2.48
CA GLY A 156 13.66 9.55 -1.56
C GLY A 156 13.88 8.84 -0.23
N VAL A 157 14.29 9.58 0.81
CA VAL A 157 14.62 9.01 2.12
C VAL A 157 13.36 8.97 2.98
N ARG A 158 12.93 7.76 3.34
CA ARG A 158 11.87 7.53 4.34
C ARG A 158 12.46 6.76 5.51
N ASN A 159 12.54 7.40 6.67
CA ASN A 159 12.95 6.75 7.90
C ASN A 159 11.73 6.15 8.61
N TRP A 160 11.50 4.86 8.40
CA TRP A 160 10.36 4.17 9.01
C TRP A 160 10.38 4.18 10.54
N ALA A 161 11.56 4.30 11.17
CA ALA A 161 11.65 4.39 12.63
C ALA A 161 10.99 5.68 13.19
N GLU A 162 10.81 6.72 12.36
CA GLU A 162 10.15 7.96 12.78
C GLU A 162 8.62 7.85 12.78
N ILE A 163 8.07 6.88 12.07
CA ILE A 163 6.63 6.62 12.03
C ILE A 163 6.30 5.67 13.18
N TYR A 164 5.50 6.13 14.14
CA TYR A 164 5.04 5.28 15.23
C TYR A 164 3.86 4.43 14.80
N ARG A 165 2.92 5.05 14.06
CA ARG A 165 1.67 4.44 13.67
C ARG A 165 1.00 5.22 12.56
N TYR A 166 0.27 4.54 11.68
CA TYR A 166 -0.72 5.21 10.84
C TYR A 166 -1.87 4.29 10.48
N VAL A 167 -2.98 4.90 10.06
CA VAL A 167 -4.09 4.22 9.38
C VAL A 167 -4.36 4.97 8.09
N MET A 168 -4.41 4.24 6.98
CA MET A 168 -4.67 4.76 5.65
C MET A 168 -5.93 4.09 5.08
N ILE A 169 -6.85 4.91 4.58
CA ILE A 169 -8.08 4.48 3.91
C ILE A 169 -7.95 4.87 2.44
N LEU A 170 -8.11 3.89 1.57
CA LEU A 170 -8.13 4.04 0.11
C LEU A 170 -9.45 3.47 -0.39
N ALA A 171 -10.34 4.33 -0.90
CA ALA A 171 -11.67 3.93 -1.30
C ALA A 171 -12.01 4.49 -2.69
N HIS A 172 -12.59 3.65 -3.53
CA HIS A 172 -13.18 4.03 -4.82
C HIS A 172 -14.68 3.71 -4.80
N PHE A 173 -15.51 4.63 -5.27
CA PHE A 173 -16.97 4.53 -5.22
C PHE A 173 -17.59 4.41 -6.62
N GLU A 174 -18.79 3.85 -6.69
CA GLU A 174 -19.49 3.62 -7.97
C GLU A 174 -19.79 4.90 -8.75
N ASP A 175 -19.97 6.03 -8.06
CA ASP A 175 -20.22 7.33 -8.70
C ASP A 175 -18.96 7.95 -9.35
N GLY A 176 -17.80 7.30 -9.22
CA GLY A 176 -16.51 7.76 -9.72
C GLY A 176 -15.71 8.59 -8.72
N THR A 177 -16.22 8.80 -7.51
CA THR A 177 -15.45 9.41 -6.41
C THR A 177 -14.34 8.44 -5.98
N ALA A 178 -13.13 8.95 -5.77
CA ALA A 178 -12.05 8.21 -5.14
C ALA A 178 -11.44 9.02 -4.00
N ALA A 179 -11.18 8.38 -2.86
CA ALA A 179 -10.72 9.03 -1.65
C ALA A 179 -9.48 8.34 -1.08
N HIS A 180 -8.56 9.17 -0.59
CA HIS A 180 -7.46 8.77 0.27
C HIS A 180 -7.58 9.56 1.57
N LEU A 181 -7.52 8.88 2.71
CA LEU A 181 -7.33 9.52 4.01
C LEU A 181 -6.28 8.75 4.81
N THR A 182 -5.19 9.42 5.20
CA THR A 182 -4.20 8.87 6.14
C THR A 182 -4.17 9.71 7.39
N VAL A 183 -4.25 9.06 8.55
CA VAL A 183 -3.92 9.64 9.86
C VAL A 183 -2.63 9.02 10.34
N ILE A 184 -1.62 9.83 10.66
CA ILE A 184 -0.27 9.38 11.00
C ILE A 184 0.21 10.03 12.29
N ASN A 185 0.86 9.21 13.12
CA ASN A 185 1.67 9.62 14.25
C ASN A 185 3.14 9.41 13.91
N MET A 186 3.85 10.52 13.81
CA MET A 186 5.28 10.59 13.52
C MET A 186 5.90 11.55 14.54
N PRO A 187 6.23 11.08 15.75
CA PRO A 187 6.58 11.94 16.88
C PRO A 187 7.76 12.88 16.63
N ALA A 188 8.59 12.57 15.63
CA ALA A 188 9.69 13.43 15.24
C ALA A 188 9.26 14.77 14.61
N THR A 189 8.04 14.85 14.06
CA THR A 189 7.52 16.06 13.39
C THR A 189 6.07 16.37 13.77
N THR A 190 5.18 15.39 13.77
CA THR A 190 3.75 15.57 14.06
C THR A 190 3.18 14.32 14.72
N THR A 191 2.73 14.46 15.97
CA THR A 191 2.04 13.41 16.71
C THR A 191 0.68 13.08 16.11
N HIS A 192 0.04 14.05 15.46
CA HIS A 192 -1.25 13.90 14.78
C HIS A 192 -1.25 14.67 13.46
N LEU A 193 -1.11 13.96 12.35
CA LEU A 193 -1.25 14.53 11.01
C LEU A 193 -2.32 13.76 10.23
N THR A 194 -3.23 14.50 9.61
CA THR A 194 -4.23 13.96 8.69
C THR A 194 -3.98 14.52 7.30
N VAL A 195 -3.78 13.66 6.31
CA VAL A 195 -3.53 14.06 4.91
C VAL A 195 -4.27 13.13 3.96
N GLY A 196 -4.41 13.56 2.72
CA GLY A 196 -5.10 12.78 1.70
C GLY A 196 -5.83 13.66 0.71
N TYR A 197 -6.77 13.06 -0.01
CA TYR A 197 -7.51 13.74 -1.07
C TYR A 197 -8.86 13.11 -1.38
N VAL A 198 -9.63 13.84 -2.17
CA VAL A 198 -10.76 13.35 -2.95
C VAL A 198 -10.54 13.69 -4.42
N PHE A 199 -10.66 12.70 -5.28
CA PHE A 199 -10.95 12.87 -6.71
C PHE A 199 -12.47 12.83 -6.90
N PHE A 200 -12.97 13.83 -7.59
CA PHE A 200 -14.40 13.98 -7.88
C PHE A 200 -14.74 13.33 -9.22
N PRO A 201 -15.99 12.89 -9.42
CA PRO A 201 -16.45 12.32 -10.70
C PRO A 201 -16.29 13.25 -11.91
N ASP A 202 -16.22 14.57 -11.68
CA ASP A 202 -16.00 15.59 -12.71
C ASP A 202 -14.52 15.80 -13.07
N GLY A 203 -13.61 14.98 -12.52
CA GLY A 203 -12.18 15.02 -12.77
C GLY A 203 -11.41 16.02 -11.90
N ARG A 204 -12.09 16.81 -11.06
CA ARG A 204 -11.39 17.69 -10.10
C ARG A 204 -10.75 16.86 -8.99
N LYS A 205 -9.73 17.44 -8.33
CA LYS A 205 -9.11 16.89 -7.12
C LYS A 205 -9.04 17.94 -6.02
N ALA A 206 -9.12 17.53 -4.76
CA ALA A 206 -8.90 18.40 -3.62
C ALA A 206 -8.24 17.62 -2.47
N GLY A 207 -7.28 18.26 -1.79
CA GLY A 207 -6.72 17.72 -0.55
C GLY A 207 -7.72 17.78 0.61
N ILE A 208 -7.61 16.85 1.55
CA ILE A 208 -8.41 16.85 2.79
C ILE A 208 -8.14 18.13 3.58
N GLU A 209 -9.20 18.79 4.05
CA GLU A 209 -9.18 20.02 4.85
C GLU A 209 -9.33 19.73 6.36
N TRP A 210 -10.16 18.73 6.67
CA TRP A 210 -10.48 18.31 8.03
C TRP A 210 -10.96 16.86 8.04
N SER A 211 -10.78 16.16 9.16
CA SER A 211 -11.40 14.87 9.43
C SER A 211 -11.64 14.69 10.93
N ASN A 212 -12.61 13.85 11.29
CA ASN A 212 -12.77 13.34 12.66
C ASN A 212 -11.90 12.11 12.95
N ALA A 213 -11.21 11.56 11.95
CA ALA A 213 -10.47 10.32 12.10
C ALA A 213 -9.39 10.44 13.19
N SER A 214 -9.40 9.48 14.12
CA SER A 214 -8.51 9.46 15.28
C SER A 214 -7.83 8.11 15.38
N LEU A 215 -6.51 8.13 15.53
CA LEU A 215 -5.74 6.90 15.76
C LEU A 215 -6.23 6.17 17.03
N ALA A 216 -6.67 6.88 18.07
CA ALA A 216 -7.23 6.27 19.27
C ALA A 216 -8.48 5.41 19.00
N GLN A 217 -9.26 5.78 17.98
CA GLN A 217 -10.50 5.08 17.62
C GLN A 217 -10.31 4.01 16.55
N LEU A 218 -9.22 4.10 15.78
CA LEU A 218 -8.94 3.22 14.66
C LEU A 218 -8.00 2.08 15.06
N ALA A 219 -8.39 1.19 15.98
CA ALA A 219 -7.58 0.04 16.44
C ALA A 219 -6.27 0.39 17.20
N GLU A 220 -6.32 1.33 18.14
CA GLU A 220 -5.14 1.70 18.95
C GLU A 220 -4.57 0.53 19.76
N ASP A 221 -5.44 -0.35 20.26
CA ASP A 221 -5.09 -1.55 21.03
C ASP A 221 -4.54 -2.71 20.16
N GLY A 222 -4.40 -2.48 18.84
CA GLY A 222 -4.02 -3.50 17.86
C GLY A 222 -5.16 -4.45 17.49
N LEU A 223 -6.37 -4.27 18.05
CA LEU A 223 -7.54 -5.07 17.70
C LEU A 223 -8.28 -4.41 16.54
N ILE A 224 -7.98 -4.89 15.34
CA ILE A 224 -8.66 -4.45 14.11
C ILE A 224 -10.10 -4.97 14.13
N GLN A 225 -11.04 -4.04 14.31
CA GLN A 225 -12.48 -4.26 14.24
C GLN A 225 -12.97 -4.47 12.80
N ASP A 226 -14.18 -4.98 12.66
CA ASP A 226 -14.82 -5.32 11.39
C ASP A 226 -15.30 -4.07 10.65
N GLU A 227 -15.63 -3.03 11.38
CA GLU A 227 -16.27 -1.83 10.84
C GLU A 227 -15.59 -0.55 11.34
N TYR A 228 -15.43 0.41 10.43
CA TYR A 228 -14.94 1.75 10.74
C TYR A 228 -15.78 2.81 10.05
N GLY A 229 -15.83 3.99 10.65
CA GLY A 229 -16.49 5.16 10.08
C GLY A 229 -15.64 6.40 10.28
N VAL A 230 -15.49 7.19 9.22
CA VAL A 230 -14.78 8.47 9.25
C VAL A 230 -15.56 9.53 8.46
N SER A 231 -15.49 10.76 8.93
CA SER A 231 -16.00 11.94 8.23
C SER A 231 -14.82 12.84 7.88
N PHE A 232 -14.85 13.45 6.71
CA PHE A 232 -13.85 14.42 6.29
C PHE A 232 -14.42 15.45 5.32
N THR A 233 -13.69 16.56 5.16
CA THR A 233 -14.02 17.58 4.17
C THR A 233 -12.91 17.76 3.15
N ALA A 234 -13.29 17.99 1.89
CA ALA A 234 -12.37 18.31 0.81
C ALA A 234 -13.10 19.11 -0.28
N GLY A 235 -12.45 20.16 -0.81
CA GLY A 235 -13.04 21.01 -1.84
C GLY A 235 -14.34 21.69 -1.39
N GLY A 236 -14.43 22.02 -0.09
CA GLY A 236 -15.62 22.62 0.52
C GLY A 236 -16.84 21.70 0.63
N LYS A 237 -16.69 20.37 0.45
CA LYS A 237 -17.74 19.38 0.65
C LYS A 237 -17.41 18.44 1.81
N SER A 238 -18.44 17.94 2.49
CA SER A 238 -18.32 16.90 3.52
C SER A 238 -18.61 15.52 2.94
N PHE A 239 -17.92 14.52 3.48
CA PHE A 239 -18.04 13.11 3.11
C PHE A 239 -18.06 12.27 4.37
N ASP A 240 -18.99 11.33 4.45
CA ASP A 240 -19.06 10.29 5.46
C ASP A 240 -18.73 8.95 4.79
N VAL A 241 -17.69 8.27 5.26
CA VAL A 241 -17.23 6.99 4.71
C VAL A 241 -17.28 5.93 5.80
N SER A 242 -18.02 4.85 5.54
CA SER A 242 -17.95 3.63 6.35
C SER A 242 -17.23 2.53 5.59
N ALA A 243 -16.51 1.68 6.32
CA ALA A 243 -15.77 0.54 5.81
C ALA A 243 -16.19 -0.72 6.56
N ALA A 244 -16.44 -1.80 5.83
CA ALA A 244 -16.60 -3.16 6.34
C ALA A 244 -15.41 -3.99 5.87
N LEU A 245 -14.54 -4.41 6.80
CA LEU A 245 -13.32 -5.12 6.51
C LEU A 245 -13.57 -6.61 6.23
N ASP A 246 -12.94 -7.13 5.20
CA ASP A 246 -12.87 -8.56 4.95
C ASP A 246 -11.78 -9.20 5.82
N LYS A 247 -12.18 -9.73 6.97
CA LYS A 247 -11.27 -10.38 7.94
C LYS A 247 -10.45 -11.53 7.35
N GLN A 248 -10.97 -12.22 6.34
CA GLN A 248 -10.24 -13.33 5.71
C GLN A 248 -9.18 -12.80 4.75
N ASN A 249 -9.31 -11.54 4.32
CA ASN A 249 -8.48 -10.89 3.32
C ASN A 249 -7.79 -9.64 3.87
N CYS A 250 -7.07 -9.86 4.97
CA CYS A 250 -6.16 -8.86 5.54
C CYS A 250 -4.74 -9.43 5.66
N PRO A 251 -3.96 -9.48 4.57
CA PRO A 251 -2.57 -9.92 4.62
C PRO A 251 -1.73 -9.09 5.59
N VAL A 252 -0.80 -9.78 6.26
CA VAL A 252 0.16 -9.16 7.18
C VAL A 252 1.52 -9.11 6.50
N VAL A 253 2.11 -7.93 6.49
CA VAL A 253 3.46 -7.71 5.96
C VAL A 253 4.30 -6.96 6.96
N TYR A 254 5.61 -7.11 6.85
CA TYR A 254 6.56 -6.56 7.81
C TYR A 254 7.38 -5.43 7.18
N ASN A 255 8.09 -4.67 7.99
CA ASN A 255 8.93 -3.59 7.52
C ASN A 255 10.43 -3.89 7.68
N GLY A 256 11.18 -3.65 6.62
CA GLY A 256 12.63 -3.71 6.62
C GLY A 256 13.21 -5.10 6.87
N LEU A 257 14.53 -5.15 7.09
CA LEU A 257 15.26 -6.40 7.32
C LEU A 257 15.01 -7.02 8.69
N THR A 258 14.53 -6.23 9.65
CA THR A 258 14.33 -6.66 11.04
C THR A 258 12.86 -6.87 11.40
N GLY A 259 11.92 -6.54 10.50
CA GLY A 259 10.49 -6.60 10.80
C GLY A 259 10.02 -5.58 11.85
N SER A 260 10.71 -4.45 11.99
CA SER A 260 10.46 -3.41 13.03
C SER A 260 9.13 -2.64 12.89
N GLY A 261 8.28 -3.06 11.97
CA GLY A 261 6.92 -2.59 11.84
C GLY A 261 6.08 -3.61 11.09
N VAL A 262 4.78 -3.56 11.33
CA VAL A 262 3.81 -4.50 10.78
C VAL A 262 2.73 -3.69 10.08
N PHE A 263 2.40 -4.09 8.86
CA PHE A 263 1.26 -3.59 8.12
C PHE A 263 0.18 -4.67 8.04
N HIS A 264 -1.06 -4.24 8.22
CA HIS A 264 -2.25 -5.04 7.98
C HIS A 264 -2.99 -4.40 6.81
N GLU A 265 -3.00 -5.08 5.68
CA GLU A 265 -3.53 -4.57 4.41
C GLU A 265 -4.94 -5.13 4.21
N CYS A 266 -5.94 -4.55 4.90
CA CYS A 266 -7.27 -5.13 4.94
C CYS A 266 -8.12 -4.68 3.76
N ILE A 267 -8.56 -5.62 2.92
CA ILE A 267 -9.56 -5.35 1.89
C ILE A 267 -10.89 -4.96 2.54
N ALA A 268 -11.59 -3.99 1.97
CA ALA A 268 -12.82 -3.47 2.53
C ALA A 268 -13.85 -3.10 1.48
N ASP A 269 -15.11 -3.37 1.82
CA ASP A 269 -16.28 -2.75 1.17
C ASP A 269 -16.57 -1.42 1.85
N PHE A 270 -16.87 -0.40 1.06
CA PHE A 270 -17.13 0.95 1.54
C PHE A 270 -18.53 1.42 1.21
N GLN A 271 -19.00 2.40 1.98
CA GLN A 271 -20.18 3.17 1.66
C GLN A 271 -19.91 4.67 1.84
N LEU A 272 -20.21 5.46 0.81
CA LEU A 272 -20.13 6.91 0.85
C LEU A 272 -21.50 7.51 1.15
N ASN A 273 -21.55 8.37 2.17
CA ASN A 273 -22.74 9.06 2.65
C ASN A 273 -23.92 8.11 2.92
N GLY A 274 -23.64 6.85 3.29
CA GLY A 274 -24.65 5.80 3.52
C GLY A 274 -25.41 5.36 2.26
N LEU A 275 -24.98 5.76 1.06
CA LEU A 275 -25.72 5.55 -0.18
C LEU A 275 -24.90 4.87 -1.27
N THR A 276 -23.72 5.42 -1.59
CA THR A 276 -22.94 4.95 -2.75
C THR A 276 -21.98 3.84 -2.34
N PRO A 277 -22.11 2.63 -2.90
CA PRO A 277 -21.16 1.55 -2.65
C PRO A 277 -19.75 1.89 -3.17
N GLY A 278 -18.75 1.31 -2.53
CA GLY A 278 -17.36 1.40 -2.95
C GLY A 278 -16.55 0.21 -2.46
N TRP A 279 -15.30 0.16 -2.88
CA TRP A 279 -14.34 -0.89 -2.53
C TRP A 279 -12.94 -0.30 -2.40
N GLY A 280 -12.07 -1.01 -1.70
CA GLY A 280 -10.68 -0.64 -1.57
C GLY A 280 -9.98 -1.33 -0.41
N LEU A 281 -9.24 -0.54 0.35
CA LEU A 281 -8.24 -1.00 1.31
C LEU A 281 -8.21 -0.07 2.53
N VAL A 282 -8.11 -0.67 3.72
CA VAL A 282 -7.67 0.00 4.94
C VAL A 282 -6.34 -0.62 5.38
N GLU A 283 -5.27 0.18 5.33
CA GLU A 283 -3.94 -0.22 5.79
C GLU A 283 -3.72 0.28 7.22
N PHE A 284 -3.38 -0.63 8.13
CA PHE A 284 -2.93 -0.28 9.48
C PHE A 284 -1.45 -0.55 9.61
N TYR A 285 -0.68 0.44 10.05
CA TYR A 285 0.73 0.27 10.37
C TYR A 285 1.00 0.46 11.84
N TYR A 286 1.71 -0.49 12.43
CA TYR A 286 2.22 -0.43 13.80
C TYR A 286 3.74 -0.54 13.78
N ARG A 287 4.42 0.37 14.47
CA ARG A 287 5.83 0.17 14.80
C ARG A 287 5.94 -0.92 15.86
N ASP A 288 6.70 -1.96 15.58
CA ASP A 288 6.96 -3.05 16.51
C ASP A 288 8.37 -2.91 17.08
N GLU A 289 8.46 -2.31 18.27
CA GLU A 289 9.73 -2.12 18.99
C GLU A 289 10.27 -3.44 19.59
N ALA A 290 9.42 -4.46 19.71
CA ALA A 290 9.74 -5.75 20.29
C ALA A 290 10.04 -6.83 19.23
N ALA A 291 9.88 -6.51 17.94
CA ALA A 291 10.12 -7.43 16.83
C ALA A 291 11.52 -8.07 16.93
N GLN A 292 11.54 -9.38 17.19
CA GLN A 292 12.71 -10.21 16.92
C GLN A 292 12.96 -10.16 15.41
N PRO A 293 14.23 -10.16 14.95
CA PRO A 293 14.53 -10.29 13.53
C PRO A 293 13.75 -11.48 12.98
N VAL A 294 13.08 -11.32 11.83
CA VAL A 294 12.39 -12.44 11.15
C VAL A 294 13.41 -13.59 11.06
N PRO A 295 13.20 -14.72 11.76
CA PRO A 295 14.20 -15.78 11.83
C PRO A 295 14.52 -16.29 10.42
N ASN A 296 15.80 -16.52 10.13
CA ASN A 296 16.29 -16.97 8.82
C ASN A 296 16.09 -15.97 7.65
N LEU A 297 16.46 -14.70 7.84
CA LEU A 297 16.85 -13.84 6.70
C LEU A 297 18.09 -14.41 6.00
N GLN A 298 17.92 -15.46 5.21
CA GLN A 298 18.91 -15.83 4.21
C GLN A 298 18.84 -14.75 3.12
N LEU A 299 19.73 -13.76 3.22
CA LEU A 299 20.16 -12.97 2.08
C LEU A 299 20.58 -13.97 1.01
N GLY A 300 19.77 -14.14 -0.04
CA GLY A 300 19.93 -15.18 -1.05
C GLY A 300 21.40 -15.46 -1.38
N SER A 301 21.94 -16.54 -0.83
CA SER A 301 23.30 -17.00 -1.11
C SER A 301 23.28 -18.51 -1.23
N LYS A 302 23.05 -18.97 -2.46
CA LYS A 302 24.04 -19.74 -3.24
C LYS A 302 23.37 -20.14 -4.56
N ALA A 303 23.65 -19.40 -5.62
CA ALA A 303 23.83 -20.06 -6.90
C ALA A 303 25.14 -20.85 -6.77
N ASP A 304 25.10 -22.14 -7.09
CA ASP A 304 26.24 -23.04 -7.01
C ASP A 304 27.45 -22.49 -7.81
N PRO A 305 28.67 -22.48 -7.25
CA PRO A 305 29.89 -22.11 -7.96
C PRO A 305 30.38 -23.24 -8.89
N ALA A 306 29.47 -23.98 -9.53
CA ALA A 306 29.77 -25.13 -10.39
C ALA A 306 29.41 -24.87 -11.86
N THR A 307 29.65 -23.67 -12.37
CA THR A 307 29.79 -23.41 -13.83
C THR A 307 30.73 -22.21 -14.07
N ALA A 308 31.90 -22.24 -13.46
CA ALA A 308 33.03 -21.42 -13.87
C ALA A 308 34.28 -22.29 -13.99
N ALA A 309 34.23 -23.24 -14.93
CA ALA A 309 35.40 -23.97 -15.37
C ALA A 309 35.17 -24.42 -16.82
N SER A 310 35.60 -23.62 -17.80
CA SER A 310 36.75 -24.02 -18.61
C SER A 310 37.13 -22.98 -19.69
N PRO A 311 38.40 -23.01 -20.14
CA PRO A 311 39.12 -21.84 -20.62
C PRO A 311 39.38 -21.85 -22.14
N LEU A 312 39.94 -20.71 -22.56
CA LEU A 312 40.52 -20.29 -23.86
C LEU A 312 39.62 -19.36 -24.68
#